data_AF-A0A947DLP0-F1
#
_entry.id   AF-A0A947DLP0-F1
#
_cell.length_a   1.000
_cell.length_b   1.000
_cell.length_c   1.000
_cell.angle_alpha   90.00
_cell.angle_beta   90.00
_cell.angle_gamma   90.00
#
_symmetry.space_group_name_H-M   'P 1'
#
loop_
_entity.id
_entity.type
_entity.pdbx_description
1 polymer ?
#
loop_
_entity_poly.entity_id
_entity_poly.type
_entity_poly.pdbx_seq_one_letter_code
_entity_poly.pdbx_strand_id
1 'polypeptide(L)'
;MALFVGGGVATNIYPFGSATSSLIFSVAMLAILAPVMLWHYSLYRVASDRNAQSVGHSGRRAFLFLLTIVGLCALLILLPMLMSTAPTEPTYRVIATAVPISMLVGTLSYVASIWAAANALTRFDGRKKSTEFHKTLGTFILEFYLPIGIWVIYPRIKRLLAASLQPQA
;
A
#
# COMPACT_ATOMS: atom_id res chain seq x y z
N MET A 1 -4.64 5.39 9.64
CA MET A 1 -5.13 4.82 10.92
C MET A 1 -6.51 4.17 10.79
N ALA A 2 -7.49 4.83 10.16
CA ALA A 2 -8.84 4.27 9.94
C ALA A 2 -8.89 2.95 9.13
N LEU A 3 -7.96 2.71 8.18
CA LEU A 3 -7.95 1.46 7.39
C LEU A 3 -7.21 0.28 8.05
N PHE A 4 -6.26 0.53 8.96
CA PHE A 4 -5.38 -0.52 9.51
C PHE A 4 -5.66 -0.86 10.97
N VAL A 5 -5.94 0.15 11.80
CA VAL A 5 -6.52 -0.10 13.13
C VAL A 5 -8.00 -0.41 12.97
N GLY A 6 -8.70 0.26 12.05
CA GLY A 6 -10.10 -0.05 11.78
C GLY A 6 -10.36 -1.47 11.27
N GLY A 7 -9.44 -2.17 10.59
CA GLY A 7 -9.69 -3.55 10.16
C GLY A 7 -9.71 -4.55 11.32
N GLY A 8 -8.62 -4.64 12.08
CA GLY A 8 -8.49 -5.56 13.22
C GLY A 8 -9.26 -5.12 14.47
N VAL A 9 -9.44 -3.81 14.66
CA VAL A 9 -10.28 -3.26 15.73
C VAL A 9 -11.75 -3.28 15.33
N ALA A 10 -12.16 -3.03 14.07
CA ALA A 10 -13.57 -3.22 13.71
C ALA A 10 -13.96 -4.70 13.82
N THR A 11 -13.12 -5.68 13.46
CA THR A 11 -13.49 -7.09 13.70
C THR A 11 -13.70 -7.45 15.17
N ASN A 12 -13.11 -6.70 16.12
CA ASN A 12 -13.25 -6.92 17.57
C ASN A 12 -14.23 -5.95 18.27
N ILE A 13 -14.46 -4.74 17.72
CA ILE A 13 -15.36 -3.70 18.26
C ILE A 13 -16.71 -3.70 17.55
N TYR A 14 -16.72 -4.00 16.25
CA TYR A 14 -17.90 -4.26 15.43
C TYR A 14 -17.81 -5.70 14.91
N PRO A 15 -18.03 -6.73 15.75
CA PRO A 15 -18.11 -8.10 15.25
C PRO A 15 -19.05 -8.07 14.06
N PHE A 16 -18.56 -8.47 12.88
CA PHE A 16 -19.40 -8.49 11.70
C PHE A 16 -20.60 -9.36 12.04
N GLY A 17 -21.77 -8.74 12.24
CA GLY A 17 -22.94 -9.43 12.79
C GLY A 17 -23.48 -10.51 11.85
N SER A 18 -22.97 -10.58 10.62
CA SER A 18 -23.28 -11.59 9.61
C SER A 18 -22.18 -11.69 8.55
N ALA A 19 -22.15 -12.82 7.83
CA ALA A 19 -21.32 -12.98 6.63
C ALA A 19 -21.62 -11.91 5.56
N THR A 20 -22.89 -11.48 5.45
CA THR A 20 -23.31 -10.41 4.53
C THR A 20 -22.63 -9.08 4.85
N SER A 21 -22.55 -8.70 6.13
CA SER A 21 -21.86 -7.48 6.55
C SER A 21 -20.36 -7.54 6.25
N SER A 22 -19.74 -8.70 6.46
CA SER A 22 -18.32 -8.93 6.11
C SER A 22 -18.09 -8.81 4.60
N LEU A 23 -18.98 -9.37 3.78
CA LEU A 23 -18.88 -9.27 2.32
C LEU A 23 -19.01 -7.82 1.83
N ILE A 24 -20.00 -7.08 2.33
CA ILE A 24 -20.18 -5.66 1.99
C ILE A 24 -18.92 -4.86 2.35
N PHE A 25 -18.38 -5.09 3.55
CA PHE A 25 -17.13 -4.47 3.98
C PHE A 25 -15.97 -4.83 3.05
N SER A 26 -15.80 -6.10 2.71
CA SER A 26 -14.72 -6.56 1.82
C SER A 26 -14.80 -5.91 0.44
N VAL A 27 -15.99 -5.82 -0.16
CA VAL A 27 -16.19 -5.16 -1.45
C VAL A 27 -15.87 -3.66 -1.36
N ALA A 28 -16.34 -2.98 -0.31
CA ALA A 28 -16.05 -1.56 -0.10
C ALA A 28 -14.54 -1.30 0.09
N MET A 29 -13.85 -2.16 0.85
CA MET A 29 -12.40 -2.06 1.06
C MET A 29 -11.62 -2.34 -0.23
N LEU A 30 -12.05 -3.31 -1.05
CA LEU A 30 -11.44 -3.57 -2.37
C LEU A 30 -11.58 -2.37 -3.31
N ALA A 31 -12.76 -1.73 -3.32
CA ALA A 31 -13.00 -0.53 -4.12
C ALA A 31 -12.11 0.65 -3.72
N ILE A 32 -11.74 0.77 -2.43
CA ILE A 32 -10.81 1.78 -1.92
C ILE A 32 -9.34 1.39 -2.13
N LEU A 33 -9.02 0.09 -2.04
CA LEU A 33 -7.65 -0.41 -2.16
C LEU A 33 -7.04 -0.08 -3.53
N ALA A 34 -7.80 -0.27 -4.61
CA ALA A 34 -7.32 -0.05 -5.96
C ALA A 34 -6.81 1.39 -6.21
N PRO A 35 -7.60 2.47 -5.97
CA PRO A 35 -7.13 3.83 -6.17
C PRO A 35 -5.98 4.19 -5.22
N VAL A 36 -5.99 3.71 -3.97
CA VAL A 36 -4.89 3.96 -3.01
C VAL A 36 -3.59 3.31 -3.49
N MET A 37 -3.64 2.07 -3.96
CA MET A 37 -2.44 1.39 -4.46
C MET A 37 -1.96 1.98 -5.78
N LEU A 38 -2.89 2.36 -6.67
CA LEU A 38 -2.57 3.03 -7.93
C LEU A 38 -1.87 4.37 -7.68
N TRP A 39 -2.32 5.14 -6.68
CA TRP A 39 -1.67 6.37 -6.25
C TRP A 39 -0.19 6.12 -5.89
N HIS A 40 0.08 5.28 -4.90
CA HIS A 40 1.45 5.05 -4.43
C HIS A 40 2.33 4.41 -5.51
N TYR A 41 1.77 3.50 -6.31
CA TYR A 41 2.49 2.87 -7.42
C TYR A 41 2.86 3.88 -8.50
N SER A 42 1.93 4.76 -8.90
CA SER A 42 2.19 5.79 -9.92
C SER A 42 3.28 6.76 -9.45
N LEU A 43 3.21 7.21 -8.20
CA LEU A 43 4.21 8.09 -7.61
C LEU A 43 5.58 7.40 -7.53
N TYR A 44 5.63 6.15 -7.06
CA TYR A 44 6.85 5.35 -7.04
C TYR A 44 7.47 5.20 -8.43
N ARG A 45 6.67 4.80 -9.42
CA ARG A 45 7.14 4.52 -10.78
C ARG A 45 7.69 5.78 -11.42
N VAL A 46 6.91 6.87 -11.41
CA VAL A 46 7.35 8.14 -12.00
C VAL A 46 8.59 8.65 -11.27
N ALA A 47 8.62 8.69 -9.94
CA ALA A 47 9.80 9.16 -9.20
C ALA A 47 11.05 8.30 -9.44
N SER A 48 10.88 6.97 -9.48
CA SER A 48 11.98 6.03 -9.74
C SER A 48 12.53 6.16 -11.16
N ASP A 49 11.66 6.25 -12.17
CA ASP A 49 12.06 6.37 -13.57
C ASP A 49 12.77 7.70 -13.84
N ARG A 50 12.28 8.80 -13.25
CA ARG A 50 12.91 10.12 -13.33
C ARG A 50 14.26 10.17 -12.62
N ASN A 51 14.37 9.54 -11.45
CA ASN A 51 15.65 9.46 -10.75
C ASN A 51 16.64 8.53 -11.48
N ALA A 52 16.16 7.50 -12.18
CA ALA A 52 17.01 6.64 -12.99
C ALA A 52 17.64 7.41 -14.16
N GLN A 53 16.92 8.36 -14.75
CA GLN A 53 17.45 9.22 -15.81
C GLN A 53 18.54 10.18 -15.31
N SER A 54 18.44 10.66 -14.07
CA SER A 54 19.43 11.58 -13.52
C SER A 54 20.65 10.90 -12.92
N VAL A 55 20.51 9.69 -12.37
CA VAL A 55 21.57 9.02 -11.60
C VAL A 55 21.91 7.59 -12.09
N GLY A 56 21.27 7.12 -13.16
CA GLY A 56 21.51 5.80 -13.76
C GLY A 56 21.03 4.62 -12.92
N HIS A 57 20.16 4.83 -11.92
CA HIS A 57 19.69 3.77 -11.02
C HIS A 57 18.18 3.84 -10.76
N SER A 58 17.44 2.82 -11.20
CA SER A 58 16.03 2.63 -10.88
C SER A 58 15.84 1.70 -9.68
N GLY A 59 14.88 2.02 -8.81
CA GLY A 59 14.45 1.08 -7.79
C GLY A 59 13.71 -0.09 -8.45
N ARG A 60 14.05 -1.34 -8.09
CA ARG A 60 13.34 -2.55 -8.51
C ARG A 60 12.41 -3.09 -7.42
N ARG A 61 11.53 -2.23 -6.89
CA ARG A 61 10.62 -2.54 -5.78
C ARG A 61 9.14 -2.57 -6.18
N ALA A 62 8.84 -2.62 -7.47
CA ALA A 62 7.47 -2.70 -7.98
C ALA A 62 6.71 -3.95 -7.49
N PHE A 63 7.42 -5.04 -7.20
CA PHE A 63 6.83 -6.27 -6.66
C PHE A 63 6.15 -6.08 -5.30
N LEU A 64 6.56 -5.09 -4.49
CA LEU A 64 5.95 -4.80 -3.19
C LEU A 64 4.47 -4.39 -3.34
N PHE A 65 4.17 -3.63 -4.39
CA PHE A 65 2.80 -3.20 -4.70
C PHE A 65 1.93 -4.39 -5.11
N LEU A 66 2.49 -5.31 -5.91
CA LEU A 66 1.81 -6.55 -6.28
C LEU A 66 1.55 -7.43 -5.04
N LEU A 67 2.56 -7.60 -4.18
CA LEU A 67 2.45 -8.37 -2.95
C LEU A 67 1.38 -7.79 -2.01
N THR A 68 1.28 -6.46 -1.96
CA THR A 68 0.25 -5.75 -1.19
C THR A 68 -1.15 -6.03 -1.72
N ILE A 69 -1.35 -5.91 -3.04
CA ILE A 69 -2.64 -6.18 -3.68
C ILE A 69 -3.03 -7.64 -3.43
N VAL A 70 -2.14 -8.60 -3.68
CA VAL A 70 -2.42 -10.03 -3.48
C VAL A 70 -2.75 -10.33 -2.02
N GLY A 71 -1.93 -9.85 -1.07
CA GLY A 71 -2.13 -10.10 0.36
C GLY A 71 -3.43 -9.51 0.91
N LEU A 72 -3.73 -8.25 0.57
CA LEU A 72 -4.95 -7.59 1.02
C LEU A 72 -6.20 -8.13 0.31
N CYS A 73 -6.14 -8.45 -0.98
CA CYS A 73 -7.25 -9.12 -1.67
C CYS A 73 -7.52 -10.50 -1.07
N ALA A 74 -6.48 -11.30 -0.81
CA ALA A 74 -6.63 -12.59 -0.16
C ALA A 74 -7.28 -12.45 1.22
N LEU A 75 -6.84 -11.49 2.04
CA LEU A 75 -7.48 -11.20 3.33
C LEU A 75 -8.97 -10.88 3.19
N LEU A 76 -9.31 -9.97 2.27
CA LEU A 76 -10.69 -9.49 2.08
C LEU A 76 -11.61 -10.59 1.50
N ILE A 77 -11.07 -11.55 0.76
CA ILE A 77 -11.83 -12.72 0.29
C ILE A 77 -11.98 -13.76 1.40
N LEU A 78 -10.91 -14.02 2.17
CA LEU A 78 -10.90 -15.06 3.19
C LEU A 78 -11.77 -14.72 4.41
N LEU A 79 -11.94 -13.43 4.75
CA LEU A 79 -12.78 -13.00 5.88
C LEU A 79 -14.24 -13.45 5.76
N PRO A 80 -15.00 -13.13 4.70
CA PRO A 80 -16.38 -13.59 4.56
C PRO A 80 -16.46 -15.12 4.44
N MET A 81 -15.48 -15.76 3.80
CA MET A 81 -15.41 -17.23 3.74
C MET A 81 -15.27 -17.85 5.13
N LEU A 82 -14.44 -17.28 6.01
CA LEU A 82 -14.28 -17.76 7.38
C LEU A 82 -15.59 -17.65 8.16
N MET A 83 -16.33 -16.55 7.97
CA MET A 83 -17.62 -16.32 8.63
C MET A 83 -18.75 -17.21 8.11
N SER A 84 -18.66 -17.68 6.86
CA SER A 84 -19.65 -18.57 6.25
C SER A 84 -19.35 -20.06 6.42
N THR A 85 -18.16 -20.43 6.92
CA THR A 85 -17.72 -21.83 7.04
C THR A 85 -17.95 -22.34 8.47
N ALA A 86 -18.61 -23.48 8.62
CA ALA A 86 -18.83 -24.07 9.93
C ALA A 86 -17.50 -24.53 10.58
N PRO A 87 -17.29 -24.34 11.90
CA PRO A 87 -16.04 -24.73 12.57
C PRO A 87 -15.70 -26.23 12.51
N THR A 88 -16.69 -27.06 12.22
CA THR A 88 -16.56 -28.52 12.09
C THR A 88 -15.99 -28.94 10.73
N GLU A 89 -15.99 -28.06 9.73
CA GLU A 89 -15.47 -28.38 8.40
C GLU A 89 -13.93 -28.34 8.36
N PRO A 90 -13.28 -29.26 7.62
CA PRO A 90 -11.81 -29.25 7.50
C PRO A 90 -11.28 -27.96 6.87
N THR A 91 -12.07 -27.34 5.97
CA THR A 91 -11.75 -26.08 5.30
C THR A 91 -11.61 -24.92 6.29
N TYR A 92 -12.35 -24.93 7.41
CA TYR A 92 -12.31 -23.87 8.42
C TYR A 92 -10.90 -23.64 8.95
N ARG A 93 -10.15 -24.71 9.28
CA ARG A 93 -8.80 -24.60 9.83
C ARG A 93 -7.81 -23.99 8.84
N VAL A 94 -7.96 -24.33 7.56
CA VAL A 94 -7.13 -23.78 6.49
C VAL A 94 -7.39 -22.29 6.33
N ILE A 95 -8.66 -21.89 6.23
CA ILE A 95 -9.05 -20.47 6.10
C ILE A 95 -8.62 -19.68 7.35
N ALA A 96 -8.90 -20.20 8.55
CA ALA A 96 -8.55 -19.55 9.81
C ALA A 96 -7.05 -19.30 9.95
N THR A 97 -6.21 -20.16 9.35
CA THR A 97 -4.75 -19.99 9.31
C THR A 97 -4.30 -19.04 8.19
N ALA A 98 -4.97 -19.08 7.04
CA ALA A 98 -4.64 -18.24 5.89
C ALA A 98 -4.97 -16.75 6.12
N VAL A 99 -6.01 -16.45 6.91
CA VAL A 99 -6.40 -15.07 7.27
C VAL A 99 -5.26 -14.27 7.93
N PRO A 100 -4.66 -14.69 9.06
CA PRO A 100 -3.58 -13.94 9.69
C PRO A 100 -2.33 -13.85 8.82
N ILE A 101 -2.03 -14.88 8.02
CA ILE A 101 -0.91 -14.85 7.06
C ILE A 101 -1.15 -13.77 6.01
N SER A 102 -2.34 -13.74 5.40
CA SER A 102 -2.72 -12.75 4.39
C SER A 102 -2.72 -11.33 4.99
N MET A 103 -3.18 -11.19 6.23
CA MET A 103 -3.14 -9.94 6.98
C MET A 103 -1.70 -9.44 7.18
N LEU A 104 -0.79 -10.32 7.63
CA LEU A 104 0.61 -9.97 7.85
C LEU A 104 1.30 -9.61 6.54
N VAL A 105 1.17 -10.45 5.52
CA VAL A 105 1.74 -10.21 4.19
C VAL A 105 1.23 -8.90 3.60
N GLY A 106 -0.09 -8.70 3.59
CA GLY A 106 -0.72 -7.47 3.08
C GLY A 106 -0.29 -6.22 3.84
N THR A 107 -0.24 -6.28 5.17
CA THR A 107 0.13 -5.12 6.00
C THR A 107 1.60 -4.74 5.86
N LEU A 108 2.50 -5.72 5.96
CA LEU A 108 3.94 -5.45 5.86
C LEU A 108 4.33 -4.98 4.46
N SER A 109 3.76 -5.59 3.42
CA SER A 109 3.99 -5.16 2.04
C SER A 109 3.39 -3.79 1.74
N TYR A 110 2.23 -3.44 2.33
CA TYR A 110 1.65 -2.10 2.22
C TYR A 110 2.59 -1.03 2.79
N VAL A 111 3.06 -1.24 4.03
CA VAL A 111 4.02 -0.33 4.68
C VAL A 111 5.29 -0.20 3.83
N ALA A 112 5.83 -1.33 3.34
CA ALA A 112 7.02 -1.34 2.50
C ALA A 112 6.79 -0.63 1.14
N SER A 113 5.59 -0.71 0.58
CA SER A 113 5.21 -0.04 -0.68
C SER A 113 5.14 1.48 -0.52
N ILE A 114 4.51 1.96 0.55
CA ILE A 114 4.50 3.39 0.90
C ILE A 114 5.92 3.89 1.13
N TRP A 115 6.73 3.12 1.88
CA TRP A 115 8.13 3.45 2.09
C TRP A 115 8.90 3.54 0.77
N ALA A 116 8.67 2.60 -0.15
CA ALA A 116 9.31 2.63 -1.47
C ALA A 116 8.92 3.89 -2.26
N ALA A 117 7.65 4.28 -2.26
CA ALA A 117 7.16 5.49 -2.91
C ALA A 117 7.79 6.76 -2.30
N ALA A 118 7.74 6.90 -0.98
CA ALA A 118 8.35 8.01 -0.24
C ALA A 118 9.87 8.11 -0.46
N ASN A 119 10.56 6.96 -0.50
CA ASN A 119 11.99 6.90 -0.76
C ASN A 119 12.33 7.24 -2.21
N ALA A 120 11.49 6.85 -3.18
CA ALA A 120 11.67 7.26 -4.57
C ALA A 120 11.53 8.77 -4.72
N LEU A 121 10.53 9.39 -4.09
CA LEU A 121 10.33 10.83 -4.13
C LEU A 121 11.47 11.61 -3.46
N THR A 122 11.92 11.15 -2.28
CA THR A 122 13.04 11.78 -1.56
C THR A 122 14.35 11.68 -2.35
N ARG A 123 14.61 10.54 -3.02
CA ARG A 123 15.77 10.39 -3.90
C ARG A 123 15.71 11.32 -5.10
N PHE A 124 14.53 11.46 -5.71
CA PHE A 124 14.31 12.39 -6.81
C PHE A 124 14.61 13.84 -6.40
N ASP A 125 14.10 14.31 -5.26
CA ASP A 125 14.38 15.66 -4.76
C ASP A 125 15.87 15.89 -4.52
N GLY A 126 16.57 14.89 -3.99
CA GLY A 126 18.01 14.98 -3.71
C GLY A 126 18.91 14.71 -4.93
N ARG A 127 18.37 14.19 -6.04
CA ARG A 127 19.12 13.61 -7.18
C ARG A 127 20.20 12.61 -6.73
N LYS A 128 19.85 11.70 -5.82
CA LYS A 128 20.78 10.73 -5.21
C LYS A 128 20.37 9.28 -5.48
N LYS A 129 21.37 8.39 -5.54
CA LYS A 129 21.14 6.93 -5.64
C LYS A 129 20.43 6.36 -4.40
N SER A 130 20.80 6.89 -3.24
CA SER A 130 20.29 6.49 -1.92
C SER A 130 20.03 7.71 -1.04
N THR A 131 19.10 7.57 -0.12
CA THR A 131 18.72 8.58 0.87
C THR A 131 18.74 7.93 2.25
N GLU A 132 19.23 8.68 3.24
CA GLU A 132 19.24 8.24 4.62
C GLU A 132 17.80 8.04 5.13
N PHE A 133 17.63 7.05 6.00
CA PHE A 133 16.31 6.64 6.52
C PHE A 133 15.51 7.82 7.09
N HIS A 134 16.14 8.66 7.92
CA HIS A 134 15.47 9.78 8.59
C HIS A 134 14.98 10.86 7.61
N LYS A 135 15.62 11.02 6.44
CA LYS A 135 15.17 11.95 5.38
C LYS A 135 13.92 11.44 4.67
N THR A 136 13.80 10.12 4.53
CA THR A 136 12.62 9.48 3.94
C THR A 136 11.44 9.44 4.90
N LEU A 137 11.69 9.35 6.22
CA LEU A 137 10.66 9.17 7.24
C LEU A 137 9.58 10.26 7.21
N GLY A 138 9.94 11.53 7.05
CA GLY A 138 8.95 12.62 6.95
C GLY A 138 8.02 12.47 5.75
N THR A 139 8.57 12.11 4.58
CA THR A 139 7.78 11.84 3.37
C THR A 139 6.91 10.60 3.53
N PHE A 140 7.44 9.56 4.19
CA PHE A 140 6.69 8.34 4.48
C PHE A 140 5.47 8.62 5.36
N ILE A 141 5.62 9.40 6.42
CA ILE A 141 4.50 9.77 7.31
C ILE A 141 3.45 10.56 6.52
N LEU A 142 3.87 11.51 5.67
CA LEU A 142 2.93 12.28 4.85
C LEU A 142 2.16 11.38 3.86
N GLU A 143 2.84 10.49 3.13
CA GLU A 143 2.15 9.51 2.25
C GLU A 143 1.23 8.58 3.04
N PHE A 144 1.65 8.13 4.22
CA PHE A 144 0.86 7.26 5.08
C PHE A 144 -0.43 7.95 5.59
N TYR A 145 -0.38 9.26 5.81
CA TYR A 145 -1.52 10.12 6.16
C TYR A 145 -2.02 10.92 4.96
N LEU A 146 -2.22 10.23 3.83
CA LEU A 146 -2.54 10.76 2.50
C LEU A 146 -3.51 11.97 2.47
N PRO A 147 -4.65 12.00 3.20
CA PRO A 147 -5.55 13.17 3.16
C PRO A 147 -4.90 14.49 3.59
N ILE A 148 -3.95 14.43 4.54
CA ILE A 148 -3.20 15.58 5.02
C ILE A 148 -1.92 15.74 4.18
N GLY A 149 -1.23 14.63 3.93
CA GLY A 149 0.07 14.65 3.25
C GLY A 149 0.01 15.12 1.80
N ILE A 150 -1.10 14.90 1.10
CA ILE A 150 -1.21 15.28 -0.31
C ILE A 150 -0.98 16.78 -0.52
N TRP A 151 -1.51 17.63 0.35
CA TRP A 151 -1.33 19.09 0.28
C TRP A 151 0.12 19.51 0.43
N VAL A 152 0.86 18.83 1.30
CA VAL A 152 2.28 19.11 1.58
C VAL A 152 3.17 18.55 0.48
N ILE A 153 2.84 17.39 -0.07
CA ILE A 153 3.63 16.71 -1.10
C ILE A 153 3.32 17.28 -2.50
N TYR A 154 2.17 17.91 -2.71
CA TYR A 154 1.72 18.41 -4.01
C TYR A 154 2.74 19.27 -4.78
N PRO A 155 3.45 20.24 -4.18
CA PRO A 155 4.51 20.98 -4.88
C PRO A 155 5.67 20.08 -5.37
N ARG A 156 5.96 19.00 -4.66
CA ARG A 156 6.98 18.00 -5.04
C ARG A 156 6.50 17.18 -6.23
N ILE A 157 5.23 16.75 -6.22
CA ILE A 157 4.61 16.05 -7.36
C ILE A 157 4.59 16.93 -8.61
N LYS A 158 4.24 18.21 -8.49
CA LYS A 158 4.31 19.16 -9.63
C LYS A 158 5.70 19.22 -10.25
N ARG A 159 6.75 19.34 -9.42
CA ARG A 159 8.15 19.33 -9.89
C ARG A 159 8.53 18.02 -10.55
N LEU A 160 8.06 16.89 -10.02
CA LEU A 160 8.26 15.57 -10.59
C LEU A 160 7.62 15.43 -11.98
N LEU A 161 6.39 15.92 -12.15
CA LEU A 161 5.67 15.86 -13.42
C LEU A 161 6.19 16.86 -14.45
N ALA A 162 6.67 18.03 -14.01
CA ALA A 162 7.25 19.05 -14.87
C ALA A 162 8.66 18.72 -15.37
N ALA A 163 9.36 17.77 -14.74
CA ALA A 163 10.66 17.31 -15.21
C ALA A 163 10.50 16.67 -16.61
N SER A 164 10.95 17.37 -17.65
CA SER A 164 10.91 16.88 -19.03
C SER A 164 11.75 15.61 -19.19
N LEU A 165 11.28 14.66 -20.01
CA LEU A 165 12.11 13.56 -20.52
C LEU A 165 13.12 14.16 -21.50
N GLN A 166 14.20 14.79 -21.03
CA GLN A 166 15.30 15.11 -21.93
C GLN A 166 16.12 13.83 -22.13
N PRO A 167 16.21 13.30 -23.36
CA PRO A 167 17.19 12.27 -23.66
C PRO A 167 18.56 12.88 -23.37
N GLN A 168 19.34 12.25 -22.48
CA GLN A 168 20.76 12.57 -22.41
C GLN A 168 21.36 12.08 -23.74
N ALA A 169 21.78 13.04 -24.56
CA ALA A 169 22.50 12.82 -25.81
C ALA A 169 23.88 12.23 -25.52
#